data_AF-A0A4Q0VFH2-F1
#
_entry.id   AF-A0A4Q0VFH2-F1
#
_cell.length_a   1.000
_cell.length_b   1.000
_cell.length_c   1.000
_cell.angle_alpha   90.00
_cell.angle_beta   90.00
_cell.angle_gamma   90.00
#
_symmetry.space_group_name_H-M   'P 1'
#
loop_
_entity.id
_entity.type
_entity.pdbx_description
1 polymer ?
#
loop_
_entity_poly.entity_id
_entity_poly.type
_entity_poly.pdbx_seq_one_letter_code
_entity_poly.pdbx_strand_id
1 'polypeptide(L)'
;MLFFAFTIGIHDLFFLILSLVLIVSVYIMFFLLVASISLCSFWLIQVWPLRPVITAAFLLLGGQSFPLQVLPYSLQWLIYNPFSLAGNQLTLLVLKRLTHKDVLLDIALSCIWSFILIITMKLTWTKGLKSYEGVGG
;
A
#
# COMPACT_ATOMS: atom_id res chain seq x y z
N MET A 1 22.66 13.33 8.55
CA MET A 1 21.23 13.16 8.16
C MET A 1 20.32 14.29 8.68
N LEU A 2 20.59 14.93 9.82
CA LEU A 2 19.87 16.14 10.27
C LEU A 2 20.23 17.45 9.52
N PHE A 3 21.33 17.48 8.77
CA PHE A 3 21.84 18.69 8.10
C PHE A 3 21.12 19.12 6.80
N PHE A 4 20.26 18.27 6.22
CA PHE A 4 19.50 18.62 5.01
C PHE A 4 18.17 19.34 5.29
N ALA A 5 17.79 19.48 6.57
CA ALA A 5 16.49 20.01 7.00
C ALA A 5 16.43 21.54 7.10
N PHE A 6 17.54 22.27 6.87
CA PHE A 6 17.65 23.69 7.24
C PHE A 6 17.49 24.69 6.07
N THR A 7 17.38 24.26 4.81
CA THR A 7 17.56 25.18 3.65
C THR A 7 16.30 25.61 2.90
N ILE A 8 15.07 25.36 3.38
CA ILE A 8 13.87 25.67 2.59
C ILE A 8 12.74 26.19 3.52
N GLY A 9 12.60 27.51 3.62
CA GLY A 9 11.65 28.17 4.51
C GLY A 9 10.19 27.99 4.06
N ILE A 10 9.34 27.56 5.00
CA ILE A 10 7.86 27.62 5.05
C ILE A 10 7.08 26.86 3.94
N HIS A 11 7.47 26.95 2.66
CA HIS A 11 6.95 26.09 1.59
C HIS A 11 7.31 24.60 1.79
N ASP A 12 8.41 24.33 2.50
CA ASP A 12 8.87 22.98 2.79
C ASP A 12 8.11 22.33 3.94
N LEU A 13 7.60 23.11 4.91
CA LEU A 13 6.91 22.56 6.07
C LEU A 13 5.56 21.93 5.69
N PHE A 14 4.80 22.59 4.81
CA PHE A 14 3.54 22.05 4.32
C PHE A 14 3.75 20.75 3.53
N PHE A 15 4.73 20.74 2.62
CA PHE A 15 5.08 19.53 1.87
C PHE A 15 5.61 18.42 2.78
N LEU A 16 6.41 18.77 3.79
CA LEU A 16 6.87 17.83 4.81
C LEU A 16 5.69 17.19 5.56
N ILE A 17 4.72 17.98 6.03
CA ILE A 17 3.52 17.46 6.70
C ILE A 17 2.74 16.53 5.77
N LEU A 18 2.51 16.94 4.52
CA LEU A 18 1.84 16.10 3.52
C LEU A 18 2.60 14.78 3.27
N SER A 19 3.92 14.83 3.19
CA SER A 19 4.76 13.65 3.01
C SER A 19 4.65 12.66 4.18
N LEU A 20 4.61 13.18 5.42
CA LEU A 20 4.41 12.36 6.62
C LEU A 20 3.01 11.73 6.65
N VAL A 21 1.98 12.52 6.31
CA VAL A 21 0.60 12.01 6.20
C VAL A 21 0.51 10.91 5.14
N LEU A 22 1.16 11.09 3.99
CA LEU A 22 1.23 10.07 2.95
C LEU A 22 1.89 8.79 3.45
N ILE A 23 3.06 8.88 4.09
CA ILE A 23 3.78 7.72 4.63
C ILE A 23 2.92 6.96 5.63
N VAL A 24 2.27 7.67 6.57
CA VAL A 24 1.41 7.05 7.59
C VAL A 24 0.18 6.40 6.94
N SER A 25 -0.48 7.09 6.01
CA SER A 25 -1.67 6.57 5.33
C SER A 25 -1.35 5.33 4.48
N VAL A 26 -0.24 5.36 3.74
CA VAL A 26 0.24 4.22 2.95
C VAL A 26 0.67 3.06 3.86
N TYR A 27 1.32 3.34 4.99
CA TYR A 27 1.67 2.31 5.97
C TYR A 27 0.43 1.60 6.53
N ILE A 28 -0.60 2.36 6.94
CA ILE A 28 -1.87 1.80 7.43
C ILE A 28 -2.54 0.96 6.33
N MET A 29 -2.65 1.51 5.11
CA MET A 29 -3.22 0.80 3.98
C MET A 29 -2.48 -0.52 3.69
N PHE A 30 -1.15 -0.50 3.66
CA PHE A 30 -0.36 -1.68 3.35
C PHE A 30 -0.40 -2.71 4.49
N PHE A 31 -0.42 -2.26 5.74
CA PHE A 31 -0.69 -3.13 6.90
C PHE A 31 -2.05 -3.83 6.77
N LEU A 32 -3.12 -3.09 6.43
CA LEU A 32 -4.45 -3.67 6.20
C LEU A 32 -4.46 -4.68 5.06
N LEU A 33 -3.68 -4.44 4.00
CA LEU A 33 -3.54 -5.37 2.87
C LEU A 33 -2.91 -6.69 3.33
N VAL A 34 -1.79 -6.63 4.05
CA VAL A 34 -1.10 -7.83 4.56
C VAL A 34 -1.98 -8.55 5.59
N ALA A 35 -2.68 -7.82 6.47
CA ALA A 35 -3.63 -8.38 7.41
C ALA A 35 -4.80 -9.08 6.70
N SER A 36 -5.34 -8.48 5.62
CA SER A 36 -6.40 -9.09 4.80
C SER A 36 -5.95 -10.41 4.18
N ILE A 37 -4.73 -10.48 3.66
CA ILE A 37 -4.16 -11.72 3.09
C ILE A 37 -3.93 -12.76 4.20
N SER A 38 -3.56 -12.31 5.40
CA SER A 38 -3.34 -13.19 6.56
C SER A 38 -4.64 -13.86 7.03
N LEU A 39 -5.79 -13.24 6.81
CA LEU A 39 -7.10 -13.86 7.06
C LEU A 39 -7.40 -15.03 6.13
N CYS A 40 -6.71 -15.18 4.98
CA CYS A 40 -6.84 -16.36 4.15
C CYS A 40 -6.32 -17.64 4.86
N SER A 41 -5.61 -17.50 5.97
CA SER A 41 -5.18 -18.62 6.81
C SER A 41 -6.34 -19.49 7.31
N PHE A 42 -7.57 -18.96 7.37
CA PHE A 42 -8.75 -19.75 7.72
C PHE A 42 -9.00 -20.94 6.77
N TRP A 43 -8.59 -20.84 5.50
CA TRP A 43 -8.81 -21.88 4.48
C TRP A 43 -7.52 -22.54 3.99
N LEU A 44 -6.37 -22.05 4.44
CA LEU A 44 -5.08 -22.56 4.00
C LEU A 44 -4.50 -23.49 5.06
N ILE A 45 -4.14 -24.70 4.63
CA ILE A 45 -3.43 -25.69 5.47
C ILE A 45 -2.06 -25.15 5.87
N GLN A 46 -1.40 -24.40 4.98
CA GLN A 46 -0.06 -23.85 5.19
C GLN A 46 -0.04 -22.36 4.79
N VAL A 47 0.45 -21.51 5.70
CA VAL A 47 0.52 -20.05 5.49
C VAL A 47 1.82 -19.58 4.85
N TRP A 48 2.88 -20.39 4.90
CA TRP A 48 4.20 -20.02 4.36
C TRP A 48 4.19 -19.66 2.86
N PRO A 49 3.37 -20.26 1.97
CA PRO A 49 3.34 -19.88 0.55
C PRO A 49 2.81 -18.46 0.30
N LEU A 50 2.10 -17.86 1.26
CA LEU A 50 1.60 -16.49 1.12
C LEU A 50 2.75 -15.47 1.02
N ARG A 51 3.86 -15.71 1.72
CA ARG A 51 5.01 -14.79 1.72
C ARG A 51 5.61 -14.61 0.32
N PRO A 52 6.05 -15.67 -0.39
CA PRO A 52 6.59 -15.51 -1.75
C PRO A 52 5.56 -14.92 -2.73
N VAL A 53 4.27 -15.21 -2.56
CA VAL A 53 3.22 -14.61 -3.39
C VAL A 53 3.14 -13.09 -3.18
N ILE A 54 3.09 -12.63 -1.93
CA ILE A 54 3.09 -11.19 -1.60
C ILE A 54 4.38 -10.53 -2.10
N THR A 55 5.54 -11.20 -1.93
CA THR A 55 6.82 -10.68 -2.42
C THR A 55 6.84 -10.54 -3.94
N ALA A 56 6.37 -11.55 -4.69
CA ALA A 56 6.28 -11.47 -6.14
C ALA A 56 5.32 -10.36 -6.60
N ALA A 57 4.17 -10.22 -5.93
CA ALA A 57 3.24 -9.13 -6.18
C ALA A 57 3.89 -7.76 -5.92
N PHE A 58 4.61 -7.58 -4.81
CA PHE A 58 5.31 -6.33 -4.51
C PHE A 58 6.44 -6.03 -5.51
N LEU A 59 7.18 -7.06 -5.93
CA LEU A 59 8.27 -6.94 -6.89
C LEU A 59 7.78 -6.48 -8.26
N LEU A 60 6.62 -6.96 -8.71
CA LEU A 60 6.01 -6.59 -9.99
C LEU A 60 5.17 -5.31 -9.89
N LEU A 61 4.17 -5.30 -9.01
CA LEU A 61 3.17 -4.23 -8.89
C LEU A 61 3.67 -3.03 -8.07
N GLY A 62 4.74 -3.19 -7.30
CA GLY A 62 5.38 -2.11 -6.54
C GLY A 62 6.46 -1.35 -7.31
N GLY A 63 6.77 -1.76 -8.56
CA GLY A 63 7.74 -1.08 -9.41
C GLY A 63 9.21 -1.42 -9.12
N GLN A 64 9.50 -2.53 -8.44
CA GLN A 64 10.88 -2.95 -8.14
C GLN A 64 11.55 -3.64 -9.33
N SER A 65 10.79 -4.40 -10.12
CA SER A 65 11.32 -5.08 -11.31
C SER A 65 11.61 -4.11 -12.44
N PHE A 66 10.73 -3.12 -12.60
CA PHE A 66 10.84 -2.07 -13.59
C PHE A 66 10.04 -0.84 -13.11
N PRO A 67 10.44 0.38 -13.49
CA PRO A 67 9.70 1.58 -13.15
C PRO A 67 8.29 1.55 -13.75
N LEU A 68 7.24 1.75 -12.95
CA LEU A 68 5.86 1.70 -13.46
C LEU A 68 5.55 2.83 -14.45
N GLN A 69 6.35 3.90 -14.46
CA GLN A 69 6.19 5.04 -15.36
C GLN A 69 6.50 4.71 -16.83
N VAL A 70 7.25 3.64 -17.10
CA VAL A 70 7.57 3.23 -18.49
C VAL A 70 6.53 2.31 -19.11
N LEU A 71 5.47 1.97 -18.36
CA LEU A 71 4.40 1.10 -18.85
C LEU A 71 3.63 1.76 -20.01
N PRO A 72 3.13 0.95 -20.98
CA PRO A 72 2.28 1.46 -22.05
C PRO A 72 0.98 2.03 -21.49
N TYR A 73 0.32 2.92 -22.24
CA TYR A 73 -0.89 3.61 -21.82
C TYR A 73 -2.00 2.67 -21.29
N SER A 74 -2.15 1.49 -21.90
CA SER A 74 -3.12 0.47 -21.48
C SER A 74 -2.91 -0.08 -20.07
N LEU A 75 -1.70 0.05 -19.52
CA LEU A 75 -1.29 -0.49 -18.22
C LEU A 75 -0.97 0.61 -17.20
N GLN A 76 -1.09 1.90 -17.54
CA GLN A 76 -0.76 2.99 -16.62
C GLN A 76 -1.62 3.02 -15.36
N TRP A 77 -2.83 2.46 -15.41
CA TRP A 77 -3.71 2.32 -14.24
C TRP A 77 -3.08 1.49 -13.11
N LEU A 78 -2.06 0.66 -13.41
CA LEU A 78 -1.32 -0.08 -12.39
C LEU A 78 -0.62 0.85 -11.40
N ILE A 79 -0.32 2.10 -11.74
CA ILE A 79 0.33 3.04 -10.80
C ILE A 79 -0.54 3.29 -9.55
N TYR A 80 -1.86 3.11 -9.63
CA TYR A 80 -2.80 3.38 -8.54
C TYR A 80 -3.05 2.17 -7.62
N ASN A 81 -2.36 1.05 -7.83
CA ASN A 81 -2.52 -0.14 -7.01
C ASN A 81 -1.82 0.01 -5.63
N PRO A 82 -2.25 -0.72 -4.59
CA PRO A 82 -1.71 -0.54 -3.24
C PRO A 82 -0.21 -0.90 -3.09
N PHE A 83 0.30 -1.83 -3.90
CA PHE A 83 1.74 -2.14 -3.94
C PHE A 83 2.54 -0.99 -4.56
N SER A 84 2.02 -0.35 -5.61
CA SER A 84 2.64 0.83 -6.23
C SER A 84 2.69 2.01 -5.27
N LEU A 85 1.60 2.26 -4.54
CA LEU A 85 1.56 3.32 -3.51
C LEU A 85 2.64 3.09 -2.44
N ALA A 86 2.83 1.84 -1.99
CA ALA A 86 3.81 1.48 -0.98
C ALA A 86 5.26 1.41 -1.48
N GLY A 87 5.50 1.04 -2.73
CA GLY A 87 6.84 0.91 -3.31
C GLY A 87 7.23 2.13 -4.14
N ASN A 88 6.65 2.22 -5.33
CA ASN A 88 6.96 3.21 -6.34
C ASN A 88 6.72 4.66 -5.88
N GLN A 89 5.54 4.97 -5.33
CA GLN A 89 5.22 6.35 -4.95
C GLN A 89 6.05 6.85 -3.76
N LEU A 90 6.27 6.01 -2.74
CA LEU A 90 7.18 6.37 -1.64
C LEU A 90 8.62 6.59 -2.13
N THR A 91 9.07 5.82 -3.13
CA THR A 91 10.38 6.04 -3.75
C THR A 91 10.42 7.38 -4.49
N LEU A 92 9.39 7.71 -5.28
CA LEU A 92 9.29 9.01 -5.96
C LEU A 92 9.20 10.19 -4.99
N LEU A 93 8.53 10.02 -3.84
CA LEU A 93 8.46 11.01 -2.77
C LEU A 93 9.88 11.33 -2.25
N VAL A 94 10.65 10.29 -1.91
CA VAL A 94 12.03 10.44 -1.41
C VAL A 94 12.94 11.06 -2.49
N LEU A 95 12.75 10.70 -3.75
CA LEU A 95 13.46 11.29 -4.89
C LEU A 95 13.02 12.72 -5.24
N LYS A 96 12.07 13.30 -4.49
CA LYS A 96 11.48 14.63 -4.72
C LYS A 96 10.89 14.78 -6.13
N ARG A 97 10.31 13.71 -6.66
CA ARG A 97 9.69 13.65 -8.00
C ARG A 97 8.16 13.77 -7.96
N LEU A 98 7.57 13.91 -6.79
CA LEU A 98 6.12 14.13 -6.62
C LEU A 98 5.82 15.61 -6.40
N THR A 99 4.78 16.09 -7.09
CA THR A 99 4.20 17.40 -6.82
C THR A 99 3.22 17.32 -5.64
N HIS A 100 2.81 18.47 -5.10
CA HIS A 100 1.77 18.54 -4.07
C HIS A 100 0.47 17.84 -4.48
N LYS A 101 0.10 17.93 -5.77
CA LYS A 101 -1.11 17.28 -6.31
C LYS A 101 -0.98 15.77 -6.30
N ASP A 102 0.20 15.26 -6.65
CA ASP A 102 0.46 13.82 -6.67
C ASP A 102 0.39 13.25 -5.25
N VAL A 103 1.00 13.93 -4.27
CA VAL A 103 0.95 13.51 -2.86
C VAL A 103 -0.49 13.49 -2.33
N LEU A 104 -1.29 14.51 -2.63
CA LEU A 104 -2.71 14.55 -2.24
C LEU A 104 -3.54 13.44 -2.89
N LEU A 105 -3.27 13.15 -4.16
CA LEU A 105 -3.91 12.05 -4.89
C LEU A 105 -3.53 10.70 -4.30
N ASP A 106 -2.25 10.48 -4.01
CA ASP A 106 -1.76 9.24 -3.39
C ASP A 106 -2.36 9.03 -1.98
N ILE A 107 -2.51 10.11 -1.18
CA ILE A 107 -3.21 10.07 0.11
C ILE A 107 -4.69 9.68 -0.08
N ALA A 108 -5.37 10.27 -1.05
CA ALA A 108 -6.77 9.94 -1.32
C ALA A 108 -6.94 8.48 -1.73
N LEU A 109 -6.05 7.98 -2.60
CA LEU A 109 -6.04 6.58 -3.04
C LEU A 109 -5.72 5.63 -1.89
N SER A 110 -4.75 5.93 -1.04
CA SER A 110 -4.43 5.07 0.11
C SER A 110 -5.59 5.00 1.12
N CYS A 111 -6.32 6.10 1.31
CA CYS A 111 -7.54 6.12 2.11
C CYS A 111 -8.67 5.27 1.48
N ILE A 112 -8.90 5.39 0.17
CA ILE A 112 -9.88 4.59 -0.56
C ILE A 112 -9.54 3.09 -0.46
N TRP A 113 -8.28 2.72 -0.69
CA TRP A 113 -7.83 1.34 -0.54
C TRP A 113 -7.97 0.85 0.89
N SER A 114 -7.62 1.65 1.89
CA SER A 114 -7.81 1.30 3.31
C SER A 114 -9.27 0.99 3.62
N PHE A 115 -10.20 1.80 3.12
CA PHE A 115 -11.63 1.57 3.29
C PHE A 115 -12.09 0.26 2.64
N ILE A 116 -11.68 0.01 1.39
CA ILE A 116 -11.97 -1.24 0.68
C ILE A 116 -11.41 -2.46 1.44
N LEU A 117 -10.19 -2.34 1.96
CA LEU A 117 -9.53 -3.41 2.72
C LEU A 117 -10.24 -3.68 4.05
N ILE A 118 -10.66 -2.66 4.79
CA ILE A 118 -11.44 -2.83 6.03
C ILE A 118 -12.75 -3.58 5.76
N ILE A 119 -13.48 -3.22 4.70
CA ILE A 119 -14.69 -3.93 4.29
C ILE A 119 -14.35 -5.39 3.95
N THR A 120 -13.31 -5.60 3.17
CA THR A 120 -12.85 -6.94 2.77
C THR A 120 -12.51 -7.78 3.99
N MET A 121 -11.77 -7.23 4.97
CA MET A 121 -11.44 -7.91 6.22
C MET A 121 -12.68 -8.31 7.00
N LYS A 122 -13.66 -7.41 7.15
CA LYS A 122 -14.92 -7.71 7.87
C LYS A 122 -15.70 -8.85 7.20
N LEU A 123 -15.77 -8.85 5.87
CA LEU A 123 -16.43 -9.91 5.11
C LEU A 123 -15.67 -11.24 5.21
N THR A 124 -14.34 -11.21 5.09
CA THR A 124 -13.51 -12.41 5.19
C THR A 124 -13.54 -12.99 6.60
N TRP A 125 -13.46 -12.15 7.63
CA TRP A 125 -13.52 -12.58 9.03
C TRP A 125 -14.83 -13.31 9.36
N THR A 126 -15.97 -12.73 8.99
CA THR A 126 -17.28 -13.34 9.23
C THR A 126 -17.47 -14.67 8.49
N LYS A 127 -16.90 -14.80 7.29
CA LYS A 127 -16.87 -16.07 6.56
C LYS A 127 -15.91 -17.09 7.18
N GLY A 128 -14.74 -16.64 7.64
CA GLY A 128 -13.71 -17.46 8.27
C GLY A 128 -14.19 -18.11 9.55
N LEU A 129 -14.86 -17.35 10.42
CA LEU A 129 -15.47 -17.86 11.65
C LEU A 129 -16.46 -19.00 11.39
N LYS A 130 -17.37 -18.83 10.43
CA LYS A 130 -18.34 -19.88 10.05
C LYS A 130 -17.67 -21.16 9.57
N SER A 131 -16.54 -21.03 8.87
CA SER A 131 -15.78 -22.18 8.38
C SER A 131 -15.11 -22.97 9.50
N TYR A 132 -14.76 -22.32 10.61
CA TYR A 132 -14.17 -22.95 11.79
C TYR A 132 -15.22 -23.57 12.72
N GLU A 133 -16.37 -22.92 12.90
CA GLU A 133 -17.44 -23.43 13.76
C GLU A 133 -18.08 -24.72 13.21
N GLY A 134 -18.10 -24.92 11.89
CA GLY A 134 -18.64 -26.14 11.26
C GLY A 134 -17.79 -27.41 11.44
N VAL A 135 -16.61 -27.34 12.07
CA VAL A 135 -15.71 -28.49 12.29
C VAL A 135 -15.71 -28.94 13.76
N GLY A 136 -16.34 -28.16 14.67
CA GLY A 136 -16.37 -28.41 16.11
C GLY A 136 -17.73 -28.78 16.70
N GLY A 137 -18.75 -29.01 15.86
CA GLY A 137 -20.11 -29.41 16.26
C GLY A 137 -20.43 -30.84 15.86
#